data_AF-A0A3B9U7M6-F1
#
_entry.id   AF-A0A3B9U7M6-F1
#
_cell.length_a   1.000
_cell.length_b   1.000
_cell.length_c   1.000
_cell.angle_alpha   90.00
_cell.angle_beta   90.00
_cell.angle_gamma   90.00
#
_symmetry.space_group_name_H-M   'P 1'
#
loop_
_entity.id
_entity.type
_entity.pdbx_description
1 polymer ?
#
loop_
_entity_poly.entity_id
_entity_poly.type
_entity_poly.pdbx_seq_one_letter_code
_entity_poly.pdbx_strand_id
1 'polypeptide(L)'
;MEKDIKRLGKLFSKIDGFASTPKRWRNIALAQEAFEFMTTRLPLRVEGELSPYTRVRLLDMMMECVDELDVPRFALKVREYQLSMRALIDDAQDLATDTSFDDYTGDAAGYRRQLDVFDDVERARQKLADYIDPAVSDDEWMERYHATLRFSPVERTEQWEEVIYEVERRCYNKTRLSWRGMGFCFKYWSIKRDILAAMGIDWQSPQEMNPRCRFD
;
A
#
# COMPACT_ATOMS: atom_id res chain seq x y z
N MET A 1 6.15 -18.77 -18.02
CA MET A 1 5.21 -17.66 -18.29
C MET A 1 3.81 -17.93 -17.80
N GLU A 2 3.04 -18.85 -18.37
CA GLU A 2 1.65 -19.13 -17.90
C GLU A 2 1.57 -19.48 -16.39
N LYS A 3 2.50 -20.30 -15.89
CA LYS A 3 2.60 -20.61 -14.45
C LYS A 3 2.89 -19.38 -13.59
N ASP A 4 3.67 -18.45 -14.11
CA ASP A 4 4.11 -17.25 -13.40
C ASP A 4 2.97 -16.22 -13.34
N ILE A 5 2.26 -16.01 -14.45
CA ILE A 5 1.03 -15.20 -14.51
C ILE A 5 -0.03 -15.75 -13.55
N LYS A 6 -0.29 -17.07 -13.57
CA LYS A 6 -1.21 -17.71 -12.61
C LYS A 6 -0.80 -17.52 -11.16
N ARG A 7 0.51 -17.47 -10.88
CA ARG A 7 1.02 -17.20 -9.52
C ARG A 7 0.78 -15.74 -9.14
N LEU A 8 1.07 -14.79 -10.04
CA LEU A 8 0.81 -13.37 -9.81
C LEU A 8 -0.68 -13.14 -9.52
N GLY A 9 -1.58 -13.67 -10.37
CA GLY A 9 -3.03 -13.56 -10.16
C GLY A 9 -3.47 -14.10 -8.79
N LYS A 10 -2.91 -15.24 -8.34
CA LYS A 10 -3.17 -15.78 -7.00
C LYS A 10 -2.69 -14.88 -5.86
N LEU A 11 -1.61 -14.12 -6.05
CA LEU A 11 -1.16 -13.15 -5.05
C LEU A 11 -2.16 -11.99 -4.95
N PHE A 12 -2.54 -11.40 -6.09
CA PHE A 12 -3.55 -10.33 -6.14
C PHE A 12 -4.89 -10.75 -5.54
N SER A 13 -5.42 -11.93 -5.90
CA SER A 13 -6.67 -12.43 -5.31
C SER A 13 -6.59 -12.61 -3.79
N LYS A 14 -5.41 -12.96 -3.24
CA LYS A 14 -5.23 -13.06 -1.79
C LYS A 14 -5.18 -11.68 -1.12
N ILE A 15 -4.51 -10.72 -1.76
CA ILE A 15 -4.39 -9.34 -1.27
C ILE A 15 -5.79 -8.72 -1.17
N ASP A 16 -6.57 -8.82 -2.25
CA ASP A 16 -7.97 -8.38 -2.30
C ASP A 16 -8.82 -9.10 -1.23
N GLY A 17 -8.71 -10.43 -1.15
CA GLY A 17 -9.44 -11.24 -0.18
C GLY A 17 -9.15 -10.91 1.29
N PHE A 18 -8.04 -10.23 1.60
CA PHE A 18 -7.73 -9.75 2.94
C PHE A 18 -8.02 -8.27 3.17
N ALA A 19 -8.24 -7.46 2.13
CA ALA A 19 -8.35 -6.00 2.19
C ALA A 19 -9.40 -5.53 3.21
N SER A 20 -10.57 -6.16 3.20
CA SER A 20 -11.70 -5.83 4.09
C SER A 20 -11.78 -6.71 5.33
N THR A 21 -10.69 -7.39 5.69
CA THR A 21 -10.68 -8.35 6.81
C THR A 21 -9.77 -7.90 7.94
N PRO A 22 -9.98 -8.40 9.17
CA PRO A 22 -9.02 -8.27 10.26
C PRO A 22 -7.61 -8.80 9.98
N LYS A 23 -7.41 -9.49 8.85
CA LYS A 23 -6.12 -10.03 8.42
C LYS A 23 -5.44 -9.15 7.36
N ARG A 24 -5.91 -7.91 7.14
CA ARG A 24 -5.31 -6.95 6.19
C ARG A 24 -3.80 -6.78 6.36
N TRP A 25 -3.27 -6.92 7.58
CA TRP A 25 -1.82 -6.93 7.85
C TRP A 25 -1.02 -7.95 7.02
N ARG A 26 -1.65 -9.03 6.53
CA ARG A 26 -1.03 -9.99 5.62
C ARG A 26 -0.67 -9.38 4.27
N ASN A 27 -1.36 -8.31 3.87
CA ASN A 27 -1.16 -7.64 2.59
C ASN A 27 0.22 -6.99 2.50
N ILE A 28 0.85 -6.60 3.62
CA ILE A 28 2.22 -6.07 3.61
C ILE A 28 3.17 -7.07 2.94
N ALA A 29 3.24 -8.30 3.46
CA ALA A 29 4.13 -9.32 2.91
C ALA A 29 3.69 -9.82 1.51
N LEU A 30 2.38 -9.93 1.26
CA LEU A 30 1.87 -10.37 -0.04
C LEU A 30 2.13 -9.33 -1.14
N ALA A 31 1.99 -8.04 -0.83
CA ALA A 31 2.27 -6.95 -1.75
C ALA A 31 3.76 -6.86 -2.07
N GLN A 32 4.63 -7.03 -1.07
CA GLN A 32 6.08 -7.13 -1.28
C GLN A 32 6.43 -8.30 -2.21
N GLU A 33 5.85 -9.49 -1.98
CA GLU A 33 6.04 -10.66 -2.86
C GLU A 33 5.52 -10.39 -4.28
N ALA A 34 4.32 -9.81 -4.41
CA ALA A 34 3.72 -9.51 -5.71
C ALA A 34 4.55 -8.50 -6.51
N PHE A 35 5.02 -7.43 -5.85
CA PHE A 35 5.86 -6.42 -6.46
C PHE A 35 7.22 -6.98 -6.89
N GLU A 36 7.91 -7.73 -6.02
CA GLU A 36 9.17 -8.38 -6.36
C GLU A 36 8.97 -9.34 -7.53
N PHE A 37 7.92 -10.17 -7.50
CA PHE A 37 7.64 -11.11 -8.57
C PHE A 37 7.37 -10.40 -9.90
N MET A 38 6.54 -9.36 -9.89
CA MET A 38 6.21 -8.56 -11.07
C MET A 38 7.44 -7.86 -11.67
N THR A 39 8.35 -7.36 -10.85
CA THR A 39 9.51 -6.57 -11.29
C THR A 39 10.73 -7.41 -11.66
N THR A 40 10.88 -8.62 -11.10
CA THR A 40 12.09 -9.44 -11.29
C THR A 40 11.87 -10.69 -12.15
N ARG A 41 10.65 -11.25 -12.16
CA ARG A 41 10.38 -12.56 -12.82
C ARG A 41 9.63 -12.44 -14.13
N LEU A 42 8.88 -11.36 -14.32
CA LEU A 42 8.02 -11.18 -15.48
C LEU A 42 8.63 -10.18 -16.46
N PRO A 43 8.66 -10.49 -17.77
CA PRO A 43 9.10 -9.53 -18.77
C PRO A 43 8.14 -8.33 -18.76
N LEU A 44 8.65 -7.16 -19.15
CA LEU A 44 7.87 -5.91 -19.14
C LEU A 44 6.50 -6.08 -19.82
N ARG A 45 6.47 -6.82 -20.93
CA ARG A 45 5.26 -7.17 -21.70
C ARG A 45 5.02 -8.67 -21.70
N VAL A 46 3.78 -9.07 -21.44
CA VAL A 46 3.25 -10.40 -21.66
C VAL A 46 1.95 -10.22 -22.44
N GLU A 47 1.92 -10.69 -23.68
CA GLU A 47 0.79 -10.52 -24.59
C GLU A 47 -0.53 -10.96 -23.95
N GLY A 48 -1.51 -10.05 -23.92
CA GLY A 48 -2.85 -10.29 -23.37
C GLY A 48 -2.93 -10.28 -21.84
N GLU A 49 -1.82 -10.14 -21.12
CA GLU A 49 -1.79 -10.28 -19.66
C GLU A 49 -1.15 -9.06 -18.97
N LEU A 50 0.01 -8.58 -19.46
CA LEU A 50 0.77 -7.50 -18.84
C LEU A 50 1.34 -6.53 -19.87
N SER A 51 1.04 -5.24 -19.68
CA SER A 51 1.68 -4.10 -20.34
C SER A 51 2.23 -3.15 -19.25
N PRO A 52 3.01 -2.12 -19.61
CA PRO A 52 3.36 -1.05 -18.67
C PRO A 52 2.12 -0.38 -18.03
N TYR A 53 1.04 -0.18 -18.79
CA TYR A 53 -0.20 0.37 -18.25
C TYR A 53 -0.88 -0.57 -17.26
N THR A 54 -1.06 -1.85 -17.61
CA THR A 54 -1.74 -2.80 -16.70
C THR A 54 -0.91 -3.06 -15.45
N ARG A 55 0.43 -3.01 -15.53
CA ARG A 55 1.31 -3.02 -14.34
C ARG A 55 1.01 -1.84 -13.41
N VAL A 56 0.88 -0.64 -13.96
CA VAL A 56 0.54 0.55 -13.15
C VAL A 56 -0.81 0.36 -12.48
N ARG A 57 -1.83 -0.08 -13.22
CA ARG A 57 -3.18 -0.30 -12.68
C ARG A 57 -3.23 -1.38 -11.61
N LEU A 58 -2.58 -2.52 -11.85
CA LEU A 58 -2.50 -3.60 -10.87
C LEU A 58 -1.82 -3.13 -9.59
N LEU A 59 -0.65 -2.46 -9.71
CA LEU A 59 0.04 -1.95 -8.52
C LEU A 59 -0.79 -0.90 -7.79
N ASP A 60 -1.57 -0.09 -8.49
CA ASP A 60 -2.45 0.87 -7.86
C ASP A 60 -3.54 0.18 -7.01
N MET A 61 -4.23 -0.80 -7.60
CA MET A 61 -5.20 -1.65 -6.89
C MET A 61 -4.58 -2.39 -5.70
N MET A 62 -3.33 -2.84 -5.83
CA MET A 62 -2.60 -3.48 -4.74
C MET A 62 -2.36 -2.50 -3.59
N MET A 63 -1.96 -1.27 -3.89
CA MET A 63 -1.64 -0.27 -2.89
C MET A 63 -2.88 0.22 -2.15
N GLU A 64 -4.08 0.22 -2.76
CA GLU A 64 -5.34 0.44 -2.05
C GLU A 64 -5.57 -0.59 -0.91
N CYS A 65 -5.03 -1.79 -1.07
CA CYS A 65 -5.17 -2.88 -0.10
C CYS A 65 -4.14 -2.85 1.04
N VAL A 66 -3.18 -1.92 1.01
CA VAL A 66 -2.10 -1.74 1.99
C VAL A 66 -2.24 -0.37 2.65
N ASP A 67 -1.93 -0.24 3.94
CA ASP A 67 -1.77 1.07 4.54
C ASP A 67 -0.37 1.59 4.20
N GLU A 68 -0.28 2.56 3.29
CA GLU A 68 1.01 3.04 2.80
C GLU A 68 1.86 3.68 3.90
N LEU A 69 1.23 4.27 4.92
CA LEU A 69 1.97 4.90 6.02
C LEU A 69 2.53 3.89 7.03
N ASP A 70 2.04 2.64 7.03
CA ASP A 70 2.67 1.56 7.78
C ASP A 70 3.96 1.06 7.11
N VAL A 71 4.10 1.26 5.79
CA VAL A 71 5.23 0.77 4.98
C VAL A 71 5.71 1.80 3.95
N PRO A 72 6.05 3.03 4.36
CA PRO A 72 6.19 4.15 3.45
C PRO A 72 7.37 4.00 2.47
N ARG A 73 8.48 3.36 2.85
CA ARG A 73 9.61 3.12 1.91
C ARG A 73 9.26 2.08 0.86
N PHE A 74 8.55 1.01 1.25
CA PHE A 74 8.05 0.06 0.28
C PHE A 74 7.03 0.71 -0.67
N ALA A 75 6.05 1.44 -0.13
CA ALA A 75 5.07 2.14 -0.92
C ALA A 75 5.73 3.14 -1.88
N LEU A 76 6.71 3.91 -1.40
CA LEU A 76 7.48 4.86 -2.23
C LEU A 76 8.15 4.16 -3.40
N LYS A 77 8.81 3.01 -3.17
CA LYS A 77 9.42 2.19 -4.22
C LYS A 77 8.40 1.72 -5.27
N VAL A 78 7.19 1.36 -4.85
CA VAL A 78 6.10 0.99 -5.76
C VAL A 78 5.67 2.19 -6.60
N ARG A 79 5.47 3.37 -5.98
CA ARG A 79 5.05 4.59 -6.68
C ARG A 79 6.10 5.07 -7.68
N GLU A 80 7.38 5.05 -7.32
CA GLU A 80 8.50 5.36 -8.23
C GLU A 80 8.55 4.40 -9.42
N TYR A 81 8.33 3.10 -9.18
CA TYR A 81 8.23 2.12 -10.26
C TYR A 81 7.05 2.42 -11.18
N GLN A 82 5.87 2.71 -10.65
CA GLN A 82 4.70 3.09 -11.45
C GLN A 82 5.01 4.30 -12.35
N LEU A 83 5.58 5.37 -11.80
CA LEU A 83 5.94 6.57 -12.58
C LEU A 83 6.94 6.25 -13.70
N SER A 84 7.92 5.37 -13.44
CA SER A 84 8.89 4.95 -14.46
C SER A 84 8.25 4.24 -15.66
N MET A 85 7.07 3.61 -15.49
CA MET A 85 6.35 2.94 -16.57
C MET A 85 5.73 3.92 -17.57
N ARG A 86 5.49 5.18 -17.19
CA ARG A 86 4.82 6.17 -18.03
C ARG A 86 5.52 6.33 -19.39
N ALA A 87 6.84 6.38 -19.40
CA ALA A 87 7.65 6.54 -20.61
C ALA A 87 7.75 5.25 -21.45
N LEU A 88 7.32 4.11 -20.90
CA LEU A 88 7.42 2.80 -21.53
C LEU A 88 6.12 2.37 -22.20
N ILE A 89 5.00 3.06 -21.96
CA ILE A 89 3.72 2.79 -22.61
C ILE A 89 3.86 3.00 -24.12
N ASP A 90 3.45 1.99 -24.89
CA ASP A 90 3.48 1.99 -26.36
C ASP A 90 2.08 1.66 -26.88
N ASP A 91 1.44 2.62 -27.56
CA ASP A 91 0.09 2.47 -28.09
C ASP A 91 -0.06 1.30 -29.05
N ALA A 92 0.92 1.08 -29.93
CA ALA A 92 0.82 0.04 -30.95
C ALA A 92 0.97 -1.37 -30.34
N GLN A 93 1.83 -1.51 -29.33
CA GLN A 93 2.11 -2.80 -28.69
C GLN A 93 1.11 -3.14 -27.58
N ASP A 94 0.66 -2.15 -26.83
CA ASP A 94 -0.05 -2.39 -25.57
C ASP A 94 -1.58 -2.40 -25.75
N LEU A 95 -2.11 -1.84 -26.84
CA LEU A 95 -3.55 -1.63 -27.07
C LEU A 95 -4.41 -2.86 -26.79
N ALA A 96 -4.06 -4.02 -27.36
CA ALA A 96 -4.85 -5.25 -27.18
C ALA A 96 -4.85 -5.75 -25.74
N THR A 97 -3.74 -5.56 -25.02
CA THR A 97 -3.63 -5.95 -23.61
C THR A 97 -4.42 -4.98 -22.74
N ASP A 98 -4.34 -3.69 -23.03
CA ASP A 98 -4.96 -2.64 -22.23
C ASP A 98 -6.48 -2.62 -22.40
N THR A 99 -6.99 -2.80 -23.62
CA THR A 99 -8.44 -2.93 -23.86
C THR A 99 -9.01 -4.16 -23.18
N SER A 100 -8.29 -5.28 -23.20
CA SER A 100 -8.70 -6.49 -22.50
C SER A 100 -8.69 -6.30 -20.98
N PHE A 101 -7.73 -5.56 -20.44
CA PHE A 101 -7.64 -5.29 -19.00
C PHE A 101 -8.75 -4.38 -18.50
N ASP A 102 -9.09 -3.34 -19.27
CA ASP A 102 -10.18 -2.41 -18.93
C ASP A 102 -11.59 -2.96 -19.29
N ASP A 103 -11.70 -4.24 -19.69
CA ASP A 103 -12.93 -4.86 -20.19
C ASP A 103 -13.63 -4.02 -21.29
N TYR A 104 -12.84 -3.34 -22.13
CA TYR A 104 -13.35 -2.43 -23.15
C TYR A 104 -13.87 -3.19 -24.37
N THR A 105 -15.16 -3.01 -24.69
CA THR A 105 -15.87 -3.73 -25.78
C THR A 105 -16.12 -2.89 -27.03
N GLY A 106 -15.65 -1.64 -27.06
CA GLY A 106 -15.82 -0.73 -28.19
C GLY A 106 -14.77 -0.89 -29.28
N ASP A 107 -14.81 -0.01 -30.27
CA ASP A 107 -13.78 0.03 -31.32
C ASP A 107 -12.43 0.53 -30.80
N ALA A 108 -11.35 -0.08 -31.29
CA ALA A 108 -9.99 0.22 -30.86
C ALA A 108 -9.62 1.72 -31.00
N ALA A 109 -10.13 2.44 -32.02
CA ALA A 109 -9.88 3.87 -32.18
C ALA A 109 -10.55 4.74 -31.10
N GLY A 110 -11.61 4.21 -30.47
CA GLY A 110 -12.35 4.85 -29.39
C GLY A 110 -11.77 4.61 -28.00
N TYR A 111 -10.84 3.67 -27.84
CA TYR A 111 -10.22 3.36 -26.56
C TYR A 111 -9.34 4.52 -26.07
N ARG A 112 -9.42 4.79 -24.75
CA ARG A 112 -8.61 5.79 -24.05
C ARG A 112 -8.22 5.24 -22.68
N ARG A 113 -6.92 5.21 -22.41
CA ARG A 113 -6.38 4.85 -21.10
C ARG A 113 -6.69 5.91 -20.05
N GLN A 114 -6.85 5.47 -18.81
CA GLN A 114 -6.90 6.33 -17.63
C GLN A 114 -5.49 6.73 -17.22
N LEU A 115 -4.87 7.67 -17.96
CA LEU A 115 -3.51 8.14 -17.69
C LEU A 115 -3.44 9.18 -16.56
N ASP A 116 -4.59 9.68 -16.11
CA ASP A 116 -4.74 10.51 -14.92
C ASP A 116 -4.27 9.81 -13.63
N VAL A 117 -4.24 8.46 -13.63
CA VAL A 117 -3.65 7.66 -12.55
C VAL A 117 -2.22 8.09 -12.21
N PHE A 118 -1.44 8.57 -13.19
CA PHE A 118 -0.07 9.03 -12.93
C PHE A 118 -0.02 10.29 -12.06
N ASP A 119 -1.03 11.15 -12.13
CA ASP A 119 -1.09 12.35 -11.31
C ASP A 119 -1.42 11.98 -9.86
N ASP A 120 -2.26 10.97 -9.63
CA ASP A 120 -2.51 10.40 -8.30
C ASP A 120 -1.27 9.70 -7.73
N VAL A 121 -0.58 8.91 -8.56
CA VAL A 121 0.67 8.24 -8.17
C VAL A 121 1.75 9.26 -7.80
N GLU A 122 1.91 10.36 -8.55
CA GLU A 122 2.88 11.42 -8.22
C GLU A 122 2.53 12.09 -6.88
N ARG A 123 1.24 12.39 -6.64
CA ARG A 123 0.78 12.94 -5.36
C ARG A 123 1.09 11.99 -4.19
N ALA A 124 0.81 10.70 -4.34
CA ALA A 124 1.11 9.69 -3.34
C ALA A 124 2.62 9.56 -3.11
N ARG A 125 3.42 9.51 -4.18
CA ARG A 125 4.89 9.48 -4.14
C ARG A 125 5.46 10.65 -3.35
N GLN A 126 5.00 11.87 -3.62
CA GLN A 126 5.46 13.06 -2.90
C GLN A 126 5.07 13.00 -1.42
N LYS A 127 3.83 12.60 -1.12
CA LYS A 127 3.34 12.45 0.27
C LYS A 127 4.18 11.47 1.09
N LEU A 128 4.56 10.35 0.49
CA LEU A 128 5.39 9.33 1.12
C LEU A 128 6.83 9.81 1.32
N ALA A 129 7.41 10.49 0.32
CA ALA A 129 8.74 11.08 0.42
C ALA A 129 8.82 12.10 1.56
N ASP A 130 7.84 13.00 1.65
CA ASP A 130 7.75 13.98 2.74
C ASP A 130 7.46 13.34 4.09
N TYR A 131 6.76 12.20 4.12
CA TYR A 131 6.45 11.50 5.38
C TYR A 131 7.69 10.89 6.03
N ILE A 132 8.65 10.40 5.24
CA ILE A 132 9.88 9.77 5.76
C ILE A 132 11.06 10.74 5.84
N ASP A 133 10.93 11.96 5.33
CA ASP A 133 11.99 12.97 5.36
C ASP A 133 12.13 13.56 6.78
N PRO A 134 13.27 13.34 7.47
CA PRO A 134 13.49 13.91 8.79
C PRO A 134 13.57 15.45 8.81
N ALA A 135 13.72 16.10 7.65
CA ALA A 135 13.68 17.55 7.53
C ALA A 135 12.25 18.12 7.57
N VAL A 136 11.24 17.30 7.26
CA VAL A 136 9.84 17.72 7.25
C VAL A 136 9.23 17.48 8.63
N SER A 137 8.95 18.57 9.33
CA SER A 137 8.31 18.50 10.65
C SER A 137 6.88 17.95 10.59
N ASP A 138 6.39 17.41 11.71
CA ASP A 138 5.01 16.91 11.80
C ASP A 138 3.98 17.99 11.44
N ASP A 139 4.16 19.22 11.94
CA ASP A 139 3.24 20.33 11.70
C ASP A 139 3.21 20.73 10.22
N GLU A 140 4.38 20.79 9.57
CA GLU A 140 4.50 21.07 8.13
C GLU A 140 3.83 19.99 7.28
N TRP A 141 4.05 18.71 7.62
CA TRP A 141 3.43 17.61 6.91
C TRP A 141 1.91 17.63 7.08
N MET A 142 1.42 17.88 8.29
CA MET A 142 -0.01 17.96 8.59
C MET A 142 -0.68 19.11 7.83
N GLU A 143 -0.06 20.28 7.78
CA GLU A 143 -0.56 21.44 7.02
C GLU A 143 -0.62 21.12 5.52
N ARG A 144 0.48 20.61 4.95
CA ARG A 144 0.61 20.30 3.51
C ARG A 144 -0.40 19.26 3.04
N TYR A 145 -0.66 18.22 3.84
CA TYR A 145 -1.52 17.11 3.48
C TYR A 145 -2.90 17.13 4.17
N HIS A 146 -3.23 18.25 4.81
CA HIS A 146 -4.49 18.45 5.53
C HIS A 146 -4.81 17.33 6.53
N ALA A 147 -3.77 16.78 7.17
CA ALA A 147 -3.93 15.74 8.18
C ALA A 147 -4.28 16.36 9.54
N THR A 148 -5.23 15.74 10.24
CA THR A 148 -5.79 16.28 11.49
C THR A 148 -5.32 15.53 12.73
N LEU A 149 -4.69 14.37 12.55
CA LEU A 149 -4.17 13.53 13.63
C LEU A 149 -2.65 13.47 13.57
N ARG A 150 -2.01 13.64 14.73
CA ARG A 150 -0.60 13.36 14.94
C ARG A 150 -0.38 11.85 15.06
N PHE A 151 0.78 11.38 14.63
CA PHE A 151 1.23 9.99 14.70
C PHE A 151 2.55 9.94 15.47
N SER A 152 2.91 8.76 15.99
CA SER A 152 4.17 8.64 16.74
C SER A 152 5.37 8.81 15.80
N PRO A 153 6.42 9.58 16.15
CA PRO A 153 7.57 9.78 15.27
C PRO A 153 8.26 8.48 14.84
N VAL A 154 8.16 7.42 15.66
CA VAL A 154 8.72 6.11 15.33
C VAL A 154 8.10 5.51 14.06
N GLU A 155 6.84 5.84 13.73
CA GLU A 155 6.13 5.33 12.55
C GLU A 155 6.81 5.75 11.23
N ARG A 156 7.62 6.82 11.24
CA ARG A 156 8.38 7.30 10.08
C ARG A 156 9.75 6.61 9.90
N THR A 157 10.18 5.81 10.88
CA THR A 157 11.53 5.22 10.91
C THR A 157 11.62 3.92 10.10
N GLU A 158 12.83 3.52 9.69
CA GLU A 158 13.07 2.20 9.06
C GLU A 158 12.73 1.07 10.02
N GLN A 159 13.08 1.24 11.31
CA GLN A 159 12.82 0.26 12.35
C GLN A 159 11.33 -0.09 12.46
N TRP A 160 10.43 0.87 12.22
CA TRP A 160 8.99 0.61 12.21
C TRP A 160 8.60 -0.38 11.10
N GLU A 161 9.04 -0.14 9.87
CA GLU A 161 8.71 -1.00 8.72
C GLU A 161 9.25 -2.42 8.89
N GLU A 162 10.40 -2.57 9.56
CA GLU A 162 10.99 -3.88 9.87
C GLU A 162 10.11 -4.71 10.81
N VAL A 163 9.37 -4.07 11.72
CA VAL A 163 8.62 -4.77 12.78
C VAL A 163 7.11 -4.80 12.56
N ILE A 164 6.54 -3.87 11.78
CA ILE A 164 5.09 -3.65 11.73
C ILE A 164 4.31 -4.91 11.34
N TYR A 165 4.82 -5.71 10.41
CA TYR A 165 4.20 -6.98 10.03
C TYR A 165 4.08 -7.94 11.23
N GLU A 166 5.14 -8.07 12.02
CA GLU A 166 5.18 -8.95 13.18
C GLU A 166 4.31 -8.40 14.32
N VAL A 167 4.33 -7.09 14.52
CA VAL A 167 3.52 -6.39 15.50
C VAL A 167 2.03 -6.61 15.21
N GLU A 168 1.59 -6.35 13.98
CA GLU A 168 0.19 -6.56 13.58
C GLU A 168 -0.23 -8.04 13.68
N ARG A 169 0.65 -8.97 13.32
CA ARG A 169 0.41 -10.40 13.53
C ARG A 169 0.18 -10.75 15.00
N ARG A 170 0.99 -10.21 15.91
CA ARG A 170 0.86 -10.42 17.37
C ARG A 170 -0.40 -9.75 17.92
N CYS A 171 -0.71 -8.53 17.48
CA CYS A 171 -1.94 -7.82 17.82
C CYS A 171 -3.17 -8.62 17.38
N TYR A 172 -3.18 -9.10 16.13
CA TYR A 172 -4.25 -9.95 15.62
C TYR A 172 -4.41 -11.22 16.47
N ASN A 173 -3.34 -11.94 16.79
CA ASN A 173 -3.42 -13.17 17.58
C ASN A 173 -4.00 -12.94 18.99
N LYS A 174 -3.68 -11.81 19.63
CA LYS A 174 -4.22 -11.43 20.95
C LYS A 174 -5.67 -10.93 20.87
N THR A 175 -6.09 -10.35 19.74
CA THR A 175 -7.41 -9.75 19.57
C THR A 175 -8.39 -10.59 18.75
N ARG A 176 -7.96 -11.71 18.14
CA ARG A 176 -8.79 -12.48 17.18
C ARG A 176 -10.10 -13.01 17.75
N LEU A 177 -10.17 -13.24 19.07
CA LEU A 177 -11.38 -13.69 19.78
C LEU A 177 -12.06 -12.55 20.56
N SER A 178 -11.56 -11.32 20.46
CA SER A 178 -12.15 -10.17 21.14
C SER A 178 -13.36 -9.64 20.39
N TRP A 179 -14.34 -9.13 21.14
CA TRP A 179 -15.43 -8.33 20.60
C TRP A 179 -14.89 -7.06 19.92
N ARG A 180 -15.47 -6.69 18.77
CA ARG A 180 -15.04 -5.57 17.91
C ARG A 180 -16.14 -4.52 17.80
N GLY A 181 -16.37 -3.78 18.87
CA GLY A 181 -17.20 -2.56 18.85
C GLY A 181 -16.55 -1.46 19.68
N MET A 182 -17.37 -0.53 20.19
CA MET A 182 -16.90 0.67 20.89
C MET A 182 -15.83 0.38 21.94
N GLY A 183 -14.70 1.09 21.85
CA GLY A 183 -13.56 0.94 22.73
C GLY A 183 -12.57 -0.18 22.37
N PHE A 184 -12.81 -0.91 21.26
CA PHE A 184 -11.84 -1.88 20.74
C PHE A 184 -10.51 -1.21 20.38
N CYS A 185 -10.54 0.03 19.88
CA CYS A 185 -9.36 0.82 19.51
C CYS A 185 -8.39 0.97 20.69
N PHE A 186 -8.87 1.38 21.87
CA PHE A 186 -8.04 1.53 23.08
C PHE A 186 -7.42 0.20 23.51
N LYS A 187 -8.18 -0.90 23.45
CA LYS A 187 -7.65 -2.23 23.76
C LYS A 187 -6.56 -2.64 22.78
N TYR A 188 -6.80 -2.43 21.48
CA TYR A 188 -5.84 -2.73 20.44
C TYR A 188 -4.55 -1.89 20.59
N TRP A 189 -4.67 -0.58 20.84
CA TRP A 189 -3.51 0.30 21.06
C TRP A 189 -2.72 -0.07 22.30
N SER A 190 -3.39 -0.41 23.41
CA SER A 190 -2.68 -0.91 24.60
C SER A 190 -1.88 -2.17 24.29
N ILE A 191 -2.47 -3.12 23.54
CA ILE A 191 -1.78 -4.35 23.12
C ILE A 191 -0.59 -4.04 22.18
N LYS A 192 -0.79 -3.14 21.21
CA LYS A 192 0.24 -2.73 20.24
C LYS A 192 1.43 -2.09 20.96
N ARG A 193 1.16 -1.17 21.89
CA ARG A 193 2.17 -0.53 22.74
C ARG A 193 2.96 -1.55 23.55
N ASP A 194 2.30 -2.50 24.21
CA ASP A 194 3.00 -3.52 25.02
C ASP A 194 3.91 -4.42 24.15
N ILE A 195 3.47 -4.76 22.93
CA ILE A 195 4.27 -5.54 21.98
C ILE A 195 5.49 -4.75 21.52
N LEU A 196 5.32 -3.48 21.15
CA LEU A 196 6.39 -2.60 20.70
C LEU A 196 7.40 -2.32 21.81
N ALA A 197 6.93 -2.05 23.04
CA ALA A 197 7.79 -1.87 24.20
C ALA A 197 8.65 -3.11 24.48
N ALA A 198 8.10 -4.32 24.31
CA ALA A 198 8.86 -5.56 24.43
C ALA A 198 9.93 -5.75 23.33
N MET A 199 9.85 -4.99 22.23
CA MET A 199 10.86 -4.91 21.17
C MET A 199 11.82 -3.72 21.36
N GLY A 200 11.69 -2.97 22.46
CA GLY A 200 12.50 -1.78 22.74
C GLY A 200 12.06 -0.53 21.95
N ILE A 201 10.84 -0.51 21.44
CA ILE A 201 10.29 0.60 20.67
C ILE A 201 9.31 1.39 21.55
N ASP A 202 9.62 2.66 21.77
CA ASP A 202 8.73 3.60 22.46
C ASP A 202 7.73 4.20 21.48
N TRP A 203 6.57 3.57 21.38
CA TRP A 203 5.47 4.01 20.50
C TRP A 203 4.35 4.64 21.32
N GLN A 204 3.93 5.82 20.89
CA GLN A 204 2.83 6.57 21.49
C GLN A 204 1.53 6.28 20.73
N SER A 205 0.48 5.91 21.44
CA SER A 205 -0.82 5.63 20.84
C SER A 205 -1.49 6.86 20.25
N PRO A 206 -2.46 6.70 19.33
CA PRO A 206 -3.23 7.82 18.79
C PRO A 206 -3.88 8.71 19.86
N GLN A 207 -4.36 8.13 20.96
CA GLN A 207 -4.92 8.89 22.08
C GLN A 207 -3.87 9.71 22.84
N GLU A 208 -2.67 9.18 23.02
CA GLU A 208 -1.56 9.88 23.67
C GLU A 208 -1.05 11.04 22.78
N MET A 209 -0.95 10.81 21.47
CA MET A 209 -0.56 11.83 20.48
C MET A 209 -1.63 12.91 20.28
N ASN A 210 -2.91 12.57 20.48
CA ASN A 210 -4.04 13.45 20.20
C ASN A 210 -4.99 13.53 21.41
N PRO A 211 -4.57 14.09 22.56
CA PRO A 211 -5.32 14.06 23.82
C PRO A 211 -6.66 14.81 23.77
N ARG A 212 -6.85 15.67 22.77
CA ARG A 212 -8.11 16.42 22.56
C ARG A 212 -9.08 15.73 21.60
N CYS A 213 -8.63 14.70 20.88
CA CYS A 213 -9.48 13.91 20.00
C CYS A 213 -10.25 12.89 20.84
N ARG A 214 -11.54 12.71 20.52
CA ARG A 214 -12.36 11.65 21.10
C ARG A 214 -12.43 10.52 20.07
N PHE A 215 -11.77 9.42 20.38
CA PHE A 215 -11.82 8.18 19.60
C PHE A 215 -12.95 7.28 20.13
N ASP A 216 -13.63 6.56 19.25
CA ASP A 216 -14.69 5.59 19.57
C ASP A 216 -14.30 4.13 19.24
#